data_AF-A0A963QG46-F1
#
_entry.id   AF-A0A963QG46-F1
#
_cell.length_a   1.000
_cell.length_b   1.000
_cell.length_c   1.000
_cell.angle_alpha   90.00
_cell.angle_beta   90.00
_cell.angle_gamma   90.00
#
_symmetry.space_group_name_H-M   'P 1'
#
loop_
_entity.id
_entity.type
_entity.pdbx_description
1 polymer ?
#
loop_
_entity_poly.entity_id
_entity_poly.type
_entity_poly.pdbx_seq_one_letter_code
_entity_poly.pdbx_strand_id
1 'polypeptide(L)'
;DHVAQIITFGKLKARAVLRDCGRILQMSYGHVDRLCKMVPNHPTDPWPLPRALNGIAEFRREYDNDDEVKRLVDLAMQLEGLPRNSSTHAAGVVIGDRPLAQLVPLYRDPRSDMPVTQFDMKHVESSGLVKFDFLGLKTLSVLRKAIELLDRRGITVNLDLLPWDDEQVYRLLQRGDTVGVFQLESEGMRRTLAAVKPTNFGDIIALVSLYRPGPMDNIPLFGRRKNG
;
A
#
# COMPACT_ATOMS: atom_id res chain seq x y z
N ASP A 1 4.86 -10.09 -27.92
CA ASP A 1 4.37 -9.00 -28.78
C ASP A 1 3.04 -8.38 -28.34
N HIS A 2 2.07 -9.19 -27.89
CA HIS A 2 0.73 -8.70 -27.51
C HIS A 2 0.55 -8.48 -26.01
N VAL A 3 1.56 -8.80 -25.20
CA VAL A 3 1.51 -8.71 -23.73
C VAL A 3 2.71 -7.91 -23.24
N ALA A 4 2.48 -6.98 -22.34
CA ALA A 4 3.51 -6.17 -21.68
C ALA A 4 3.12 -5.86 -20.23
N GLN A 5 4.11 -5.55 -19.39
CA GLN A 5 3.87 -4.98 -18.08
C GLN A 5 3.62 -3.47 -18.18
N ILE A 6 3.07 -2.87 -17.13
CA ILE A 6 2.82 -1.42 -17.09
C ILE A 6 3.99 -0.70 -16.41
N ILE A 7 4.47 0.42 -16.93
CA ILE A 7 5.50 1.22 -16.24
C ILE A 7 4.88 1.99 -15.07
N THR A 8 5.70 2.23 -14.07
CA THR A 8 5.43 3.11 -12.95
C THR A 8 6.57 4.09 -12.83
N PHE A 9 6.22 5.34 -12.54
CA PHE A 9 7.21 6.39 -12.30
C PHE A 9 7.29 6.69 -10.81
N GLY A 10 8.42 6.38 -10.20
CA GLY A 10 8.71 6.80 -8.84
C GLY A 10 8.91 8.31 -8.81
N LYS A 11 8.17 9.02 -7.97
CA LYS A 11 8.31 10.47 -7.79
C LYS A 11 9.22 10.81 -6.62
N LEU A 12 9.89 11.95 -6.69
CA LEU A 12 10.61 12.55 -5.58
C LEU A 12 9.62 13.01 -4.50
N LYS A 13 9.49 12.23 -3.43
CA LYS A 13 8.69 12.59 -2.24
C LYS A 13 9.50 13.49 -1.29
N ALA A 14 8.84 14.34 -0.50
CA ALA A 14 9.42 15.27 0.48
C ALA A 14 10.72 14.79 1.16
N ARG A 15 10.67 13.68 1.91
CA ARG A 15 11.85 13.15 2.61
C ARG A 15 12.97 12.66 1.67
N ALA A 16 12.62 12.11 0.51
CA ALA A 16 13.59 11.61 -0.45
C ALA A 16 14.31 12.76 -1.16
N VAL A 17 13.56 13.80 -1.56
CA VAL A 17 14.13 14.99 -2.21
C VAL A 17 15.01 15.79 -1.25
N LEU A 18 14.64 15.91 0.04
CA LEU A 18 15.51 16.53 1.05
C LEU A 18 16.84 15.79 1.19
N ARG A 19 16.84 14.45 1.21
CA ARG A 19 18.09 13.67 1.28
C ARG A 19 18.96 13.84 0.05
N ASP A 20 18.37 13.84 -1.14
CA ASP A 20 19.13 14.01 -2.38
C ASP A 20 19.74 15.40 -2.49
N CYS A 21 18.96 16.45 -2.21
CA CYS A 21 19.45 17.83 -2.22
C CYS A 21 20.53 18.03 -1.15
N GLY A 22 20.35 17.50 0.06
CA GLY A 22 21.33 17.60 1.14
C GLY A 22 22.67 16.95 0.78
N ARG A 23 22.63 15.81 0.08
CA ARG A 23 23.84 15.16 -0.45
C ARG A 23 24.55 16.02 -1.50
N ILE A 24 23.80 16.69 -2.38
CA ILE A 24 24.37 17.58 -3.41
C ILE A 24 25.00 18.83 -2.77
N LEU A 25 24.36 19.37 -1.74
CA LEU A 25 24.85 20.50 -0.96
C LEU A 25 25.98 20.11 0.02
N GLN A 26 26.37 18.83 0.06
CA GLN A 26 27.42 18.30 0.94
C GLN A 26 27.12 18.49 2.45
N MET A 27 25.85 18.60 2.81
CA MET A 27 25.42 18.66 4.20
C MET A 27 25.65 17.32 4.90
N SER A 28 25.89 17.35 6.20
CA SER A 28 26.07 16.13 6.97
C SER A 28 24.78 15.27 6.96
N TYR A 29 24.94 13.95 6.81
CA TYR A 29 23.81 13.01 6.77
C TYR A 29 22.92 13.12 8.01
N GLY A 30 23.53 13.25 9.20
CA GLY A 30 22.80 13.39 10.46
C GLY A 30 21.94 14.65 10.51
N HIS A 31 22.45 15.77 9.99
CA HIS A 31 21.69 17.01 9.90
C HIS A 31 20.47 16.84 8.97
N VAL A 32 20.67 16.30 7.77
CA VAL A 32 19.58 16.12 6.80
C VAL A 32 18.55 15.10 7.27
N ASP A 33 18.97 14.01 7.93
CA ASP A 33 18.04 13.01 8.46
C ASP A 33 17.17 13.56 9.60
N ARG A 34 17.73 14.45 10.44
CA ARG A 34 16.96 15.19 11.47
C ARG A 34 15.82 16.00 10.83
N LEU A 35 16.13 16.79 9.79
CA LEU A 35 15.13 17.56 9.05
C LEU A 35 14.07 16.66 8.39
N CYS A 36 14.50 15.55 7.79
CA CYS A 36 13.58 14.59 7.16
C CYS A 36 12.59 13.99 8.16
N LYS A 37 13.03 13.69 9.39
CA LYS A 37 12.17 13.12 10.43
C LYS A 37 11.09 14.07 10.91
N MET A 38 11.32 15.39 10.82
CA MET A 38 10.30 16.40 11.14
C MET A 38 9.10 16.33 10.19
N VAL A 39 9.31 16.05 8.91
CA VAL A 39 8.23 15.95 7.90
C VAL A 39 7.41 14.66 8.11
N PRO A 40 6.09 14.70 8.36
CA PRO A 40 5.26 13.51 8.49
C PRO A 40 5.32 12.60 7.27
N ASN A 41 5.32 11.29 7.48
CA ASN A 41 5.36 10.29 6.42
C ASN A 41 4.26 9.26 6.62
N HIS A 42 3.01 9.71 6.46
CA HIS A 42 1.86 8.83 6.46
C HIS A 42 1.54 8.38 5.03
N PRO A 43 1.48 7.07 4.73
CA PRO A 43 1.22 6.60 3.36
C PRO A 43 -0.10 7.10 2.76
N THR A 44 -1.12 7.29 3.60
CA THR A 44 -2.45 7.77 3.16
C THR A 44 -2.63 9.28 3.25
N ASP A 45 -1.71 9.99 3.91
CA ASP A 45 -1.69 11.45 3.99
C ASP A 45 -0.23 11.92 3.81
N PRO A 46 0.29 11.91 2.57
CA PRO A 46 1.63 12.39 2.30
C PRO A 46 1.68 13.90 2.51
N TRP A 47 2.71 14.40 3.19
CA TRP A 47 2.90 15.84 3.40
C TRP A 47 3.94 16.38 2.41
N PRO A 48 3.53 17.24 1.46
CA PRO A 48 4.45 18.02 0.64
C PRO A 48 5.29 18.97 1.49
N LEU A 49 6.45 19.37 0.99
CA LEU A 49 7.33 20.32 1.69
C LEU A 49 6.65 21.66 2.02
N PRO A 50 5.85 22.28 1.12
CA PRO A 50 5.12 23.51 1.45
C PRO A 50 4.12 23.33 2.61
N ARG A 51 3.48 22.15 2.71
CA ARG A 51 2.59 21.84 3.84
C ARG A 51 3.37 21.65 5.13
N ALA A 52 4.51 20.96 5.08
CA ALA A 52 5.39 20.78 6.23
C ALA A 52 5.91 22.13 6.76
N LEU A 53 6.30 23.04 5.87
CA LEU A 53 6.78 24.37 6.22
C LEU A 53 5.72 25.23 6.91
N ASN A 54 4.45 25.10 6.51
CA ASN A 54 3.35 25.84 7.12
C ASN A 54 2.76 25.15 8.36
N GLY A 55 2.87 23.82 8.46
CA GLY A 55 2.23 23.02 9.51
C GLY A 55 3.13 22.63 10.68
N ILE A 56 4.45 22.82 10.57
CA ILE A 56 5.41 22.31 11.56
C ILE A 56 6.33 23.45 12.00
N ALA A 57 6.05 24.02 13.18
CA ALA A 57 6.77 25.17 13.70
C ALA A 57 8.28 24.92 13.85
N GLU A 58 8.69 23.71 14.22
CA GLU A 58 10.12 23.35 14.34
C GLU A 58 10.82 23.32 12.98
N PHE A 59 10.20 22.71 11.97
CA PHE A 59 10.74 22.68 10.61
C PHE A 59 10.82 24.09 10.01
N ARG A 60 9.81 24.92 10.28
CA ARG A 60 9.81 26.34 9.90
C ARG A 60 10.93 27.12 10.57
N ARG A 61 11.19 26.86 11.86
CA ARG A 61 12.25 27.53 12.62
C ARG A 61 13.63 27.20 12.05
N GLU A 62 13.91 25.94 11.73
CA GLU A 62 15.18 25.54 11.09
C GLU A 62 15.33 26.22 9.71
N TYR A 63 14.24 26.32 8.94
CA TYR A 63 14.22 27.03 7.66
C TYR A 63 14.50 28.53 7.79
N ASP A 64 13.95 29.20 8.81
CA ASP A 64 14.10 30.65 8.99
C ASP A 64 15.45 31.04 9.62
N ASN A 65 16.07 30.14 10.40
CA ASN A 65 17.27 30.44 11.20
C ASN A 65 18.60 29.95 10.60
N ASP A 66 18.57 29.03 9.63
CA ASP A 66 19.77 28.46 9.01
C ASP A 66 19.70 28.62 7.47
N ASP A 67 20.60 29.44 6.92
CA ASP A 67 20.67 29.72 5.48
C ASP A 67 20.99 28.46 4.65
N GLU A 68 21.73 27.50 5.21
CA GLU A 68 22.03 26.22 4.55
C GLU A 68 20.75 25.37 4.44
N VAL A 69 19.96 25.31 5.52
CA VAL A 69 18.65 24.62 5.55
C VAL A 69 17.66 25.31 4.62
N LYS A 70 17.63 26.64 4.60
CA LYS A 70 16.78 27.40 3.68
C LYS A 70 17.07 27.04 2.22
N ARG A 71 18.35 27.08 1.83
CA ARG A 71 18.78 26.70 0.47
C ARG A 71 18.43 25.25 0.14
N LEU A 72 18.59 24.34 1.09
CA LEU A 72 18.20 22.94 0.95
C LEU A 72 16.71 22.79 0.64
N VAL A 73 15.86 23.41 1.45
CA VAL A 73 14.41 23.27 1.36
C VAL A 73 13.87 23.95 0.10
N ASP A 74 14.38 25.12 -0.27
CA ASP A 74 14.00 25.83 -1.49
C ASP A 74 14.28 25.00 -2.75
N LEU A 75 15.48 24.41 -2.84
CA LEU A 75 15.83 23.51 -3.94
C LEU A 75 14.96 22.25 -3.93
N ALA A 76 14.72 21.67 -2.75
CA ALA A 76 13.91 20.48 -2.61
C ALA A 76 12.44 20.72 -3.02
N MET A 77 11.88 21.91 -2.73
CA MET A 77 10.52 22.28 -3.16
C MET A 77 10.40 22.38 -4.68
N GLN A 78 11.44 22.80 -5.39
CA GLN A 78 11.44 22.85 -6.86
C GLN A 78 11.48 21.47 -7.51
N LEU A 79 12.08 20.49 -6.83
CA LEU A 79 12.27 19.13 -7.35
C LEU A 79 11.22 18.13 -6.85
N GLU A 80 10.46 18.49 -5.81
CA GLU A 80 9.40 17.64 -5.26
C GLU A 80 8.35 17.29 -6.33
N GLY A 81 7.98 16.01 -6.41
CA GLY A 81 6.97 15.51 -7.33
C GLY A 81 7.49 15.17 -8.72
N LEU A 82 8.73 15.54 -9.07
CA LEU A 82 9.34 15.16 -10.35
C LEU A 82 9.58 13.64 -10.43
N PRO A 83 9.46 13.04 -11.63
CA PRO A 83 9.83 11.65 -11.86
C PRO A 83 11.32 11.43 -11.58
N ARG A 84 11.66 10.40 -10.80
CA ARG A 84 13.03 10.00 -10.45
C ARG A 84 13.51 8.80 -11.24
N ASN A 85 12.67 7.78 -11.33
CA ASN A 85 13.02 6.50 -11.94
C ASN A 85 11.79 5.84 -12.55
N SER A 86 12.03 5.07 -13.60
CA SER A 86 11.10 4.08 -14.12
C SER A 86 11.22 2.79 -13.32
N SER A 87 10.09 2.18 -13.01
CA SER A 87 9.98 0.85 -12.42
C SER A 87 8.81 0.13 -13.08
N THR A 88 8.73 -1.19 -12.93
CA THR A 88 7.58 -1.96 -13.40
C THR A 88 6.47 -1.98 -12.35
N HIS A 89 5.22 -1.86 -12.78
CA HIS A 89 4.04 -2.10 -11.94
C HIS A 89 4.01 -3.55 -11.49
N ALA A 90 4.13 -3.80 -10.19
CA ALA A 90 4.28 -5.15 -9.64
C ALA A 90 3.14 -6.11 -9.98
N ALA A 91 1.94 -5.60 -10.29
CA ALA A 91 0.76 -6.39 -10.63
C ALA A 91 0.25 -6.18 -12.06
N GLY A 92 0.71 -5.15 -12.77
CA GLY A 92 -0.04 -4.60 -13.90
C GLY A 92 0.45 -5.18 -15.21
N VAL A 93 -0.42 -5.91 -15.91
CA VAL A 93 -0.16 -6.48 -17.23
C VAL A 93 -1.23 -6.00 -18.20
N VAL A 94 -0.83 -5.68 -19.42
CA VAL A 94 -1.75 -5.33 -20.51
C VAL A 94 -1.69 -6.36 -21.62
N ILE A 95 -2.85 -6.60 -22.24
CA ILE A 95 -3.04 -7.52 -23.36
C ILE A 95 -3.73 -6.76 -24.49
N GLY A 96 -3.10 -6.75 -25.66
CA GLY A 96 -3.62 -6.15 -26.89
C GLY A 96 -4.18 -7.19 -27.85
N ASP A 97 -5.11 -6.76 -28.70
CA ASP A 97 -5.67 -7.54 -29.81
C ASP A 97 -4.72 -7.62 -31.04
N ARG A 98 -3.73 -6.71 -31.09
CA ARG A 98 -2.68 -6.60 -32.10
C ARG A 98 -1.33 -6.27 -31.45
N PRO A 99 -0.20 -6.29 -32.19
CA PRO A 99 1.12 -6.06 -31.60
C PRO A 99 1.19 -4.73 -30.84
N LEU A 100 1.64 -4.76 -29.58
CA LEU A 100 1.56 -3.59 -28.70
C LEU A 100 2.35 -2.39 -29.21
N ALA A 101 3.44 -2.62 -29.95
CA ALA A 101 4.23 -1.56 -30.55
C ALA A 101 3.47 -0.69 -31.57
N GLN A 102 2.33 -1.17 -32.09
CA GLN A 102 1.44 -0.39 -32.97
C GLN A 102 0.45 0.49 -32.19
N LEU A 103 0.27 0.23 -30.89
CA LEU A 103 -0.72 0.90 -30.04
C LEU A 103 -0.05 1.83 -29.02
N VAL A 104 1.03 1.36 -28.39
CA VAL A 104 1.74 2.08 -27.32
C VAL A 104 3.26 1.93 -27.46
N PRO A 105 4.03 2.98 -27.11
CA PRO A 105 5.47 2.87 -27.03
C PRO A 105 5.88 1.88 -25.92
N LEU A 106 6.90 1.06 -26.20
CA LEU A 106 7.42 0.06 -25.28
C LEU A 106 8.81 0.46 -24.77
N TYR A 107 9.12 0.01 -23.56
CA TYR A 107 10.39 0.09 -22.88
C TYR A 107 10.81 -1.32 -22.48
N ARG A 108 12.11 -1.63 -22.57
CA ARG A 108 12.64 -2.91 -22.10
C ARG A 108 13.65 -2.63 -20.99
N ASP A 109 13.34 -3.10 -19.79
CA ASP A 109 14.30 -3.08 -18.69
C ASP A 109 15.40 -4.12 -18.99
N PRO A 110 16.69 -3.76 -18.95
CA PRO A 110 17.78 -4.72 -19.14
C PRO A 110 17.76 -5.92 -18.18
N ARG A 111 17.04 -5.82 -17.06
CA ARG A 111 16.91 -6.87 -16.04
C ARG A 111 15.68 -7.76 -16.24
N SER A 112 14.84 -7.49 -17.23
CA SER A 112 13.59 -8.23 -17.49
C SER A 112 13.47 -8.61 -18.95
N ASP A 113 13.03 -9.85 -19.20
CA ASP A 113 12.72 -10.30 -20.56
C ASP A 113 11.37 -9.77 -21.07
N MET A 114 10.48 -9.35 -20.17
CA MET A 114 9.15 -8.88 -20.52
C MET A 114 9.17 -7.37 -20.84
N PRO A 115 8.60 -6.94 -21.99
CA PRO A 115 8.50 -5.53 -22.31
C PRO A 115 7.53 -4.82 -21.35
N VAL A 116 7.73 -3.53 -21.17
CA VAL A 116 6.93 -2.64 -20.33
C VAL A 116 6.36 -1.52 -21.21
N THR A 117 5.12 -1.11 -21.02
CA THR A 117 4.55 0.06 -21.72
C THR A 117 5.19 1.34 -21.20
N GLN A 118 5.48 2.34 -22.04
CA GLN A 118 5.94 3.65 -21.53
C GLN A 118 4.80 4.51 -20.98
N PHE A 119 3.55 4.12 -21.25
CA PHE A 119 2.38 4.71 -20.62
C PHE A 119 2.14 4.09 -19.25
N ASP A 120 1.93 4.95 -18.26
CA ASP A 120 1.57 4.54 -16.91
C ASP A 120 0.13 4.00 -16.86
N MET A 121 -0.29 3.53 -15.68
CA MET A 121 -1.60 2.91 -15.49
C MET A 121 -2.78 3.75 -16.00
N LYS A 122 -2.72 5.08 -15.89
CA LYS A 122 -3.84 5.95 -16.31
C LYS A 122 -3.90 6.06 -17.83
N HIS A 123 -2.75 6.20 -18.47
CA HIS A 123 -2.69 6.43 -19.91
C HIS A 123 -2.82 5.14 -20.72
N VAL A 124 -2.40 4.00 -20.15
CA VAL A 124 -2.51 2.70 -20.84
C VAL A 124 -3.97 2.24 -20.98
N GLU A 125 -4.80 2.52 -19.97
CA GLU A 125 -6.23 2.23 -20.00
C GLU A 125 -6.96 3.09 -21.03
N SER A 126 -6.64 4.39 -21.11
CA SER A 126 -7.21 5.28 -22.12
C SER A 126 -6.76 4.97 -23.55
N SER A 127 -5.71 4.15 -23.72
CA SER A 127 -5.21 3.71 -25.03
C SER A 127 -5.99 2.50 -25.58
N GLY A 128 -7.04 2.03 -24.89
CA GLY A 128 -7.91 0.94 -25.35
C GLY A 128 -7.33 -0.46 -25.11
N LEU A 129 -6.29 -0.58 -24.29
CA LEU A 129 -5.71 -1.87 -23.92
C LEU A 129 -6.45 -2.49 -22.73
N VAL A 130 -6.64 -3.80 -22.77
CA VAL A 130 -7.22 -4.54 -21.65
C VAL A 130 -6.14 -4.74 -20.59
N LYS A 131 -6.43 -4.28 -19.37
CA LYS A 131 -5.56 -4.39 -18.21
C LYS A 131 -5.98 -5.54 -17.31
N PHE A 132 -4.99 -6.28 -16.81
CA PHE A 132 -5.12 -7.25 -15.74
C PHE A 132 -4.18 -6.89 -14.59
N ASP A 133 -4.70 -6.94 -13.36
CA ASP A 133 -3.88 -6.82 -12.15
C ASP A 133 -3.68 -8.21 -11.51
N PHE A 134 -2.44 -8.71 -11.56
CA PHE A 134 -1.99 -9.92 -10.88
C PHE A 134 -1.37 -9.56 -9.53
N LEU A 135 -2.19 -9.56 -8.48
CA LEU A 135 -1.70 -9.28 -7.13
C LEU A 135 -1.08 -10.53 -6.49
N GLY A 136 0.18 -10.42 -6.06
CA GLY A 136 0.85 -11.44 -5.24
C GLY A 136 0.34 -11.44 -3.81
N LEU A 137 -0.88 -11.93 -3.57
CA LEU A 137 -1.43 -11.99 -2.21
C LEU A 137 -0.83 -13.15 -1.43
N LYS A 138 0.04 -12.82 -0.46
CA LYS A 138 0.73 -13.80 0.42
C LYS A 138 -0.22 -14.79 1.09
N THR A 139 -1.44 -14.35 1.42
CA THR A 139 -2.50 -15.19 2.01
C THR A 139 -2.76 -16.45 1.19
N LEU A 140 -2.84 -16.35 -0.14
CA LEU A 140 -3.09 -17.51 -1.01
C LEU A 140 -1.92 -18.49 -0.98
N SER A 141 -0.67 -18.00 -0.92
CA SER A 141 0.51 -18.84 -0.77
C SER A 141 0.53 -19.57 0.57
N VAL A 142 0.12 -18.90 1.66
CA VAL A 142 0.02 -19.51 2.99
C VAL A 142 -1.04 -20.61 3.01
N LEU A 143 -2.23 -20.34 2.45
CA LEU A 143 -3.32 -21.33 2.36
C LEU A 143 -2.90 -22.54 1.53
N ARG A 144 -2.28 -22.33 0.37
CA ARG A 144 -1.73 -23.43 -0.44
C ARG A 144 -0.74 -24.27 0.37
N LYS A 145 0.16 -23.62 1.11
CA LYS A 145 1.14 -24.35 1.92
C LYS A 145 0.50 -25.14 3.05
N ALA A 146 -0.54 -24.60 3.68
CA ALA A 146 -1.30 -25.30 4.70
C ALA A 146 -1.94 -26.58 4.14
N ILE A 147 -2.56 -26.51 2.96
CA ILE A 147 -3.14 -27.69 2.29
C ILE A 147 -2.07 -28.73 1.98
N GLU A 148 -0.92 -28.33 1.41
CA GLU A 148 0.19 -29.25 1.12
C GLU A 148 0.70 -29.97 2.39
N LEU A 149 0.66 -29.32 3.55
CA LEU A 149 1.09 -29.92 4.82
C LEU A 149 0.02 -30.84 5.42
N LEU A 150 -1.27 -30.52 5.24
CA LEU A 150 -2.39 -31.35 5.65
C LEU A 150 -2.49 -32.62 4.80
N ASP A 151 -2.25 -32.50 3.49
CA ASP A 151 -2.26 -33.63 2.56
C ASP A 151 -1.19 -34.67 2.91
N ARG A 152 0.00 -34.23 3.34
CA ARG A 152 1.05 -35.11 3.88
C ARG A 152 0.63 -35.90 5.13
N ARG A 153 -0.42 -35.45 5.82
CA ARG A 153 -1.03 -36.13 6.97
C ARG A 153 -2.24 -36.97 6.58
N GLY A 154 -2.55 -37.10 5.28
CA GLY A 154 -3.73 -37.78 4.76
C GLY A 154 -5.03 -36.97 4.91
N ILE A 155 -4.94 -35.67 5.15
CA ILE A 155 -6.10 -34.78 5.31
C ILE A 155 -6.26 -33.95 4.04
N THR A 156 -7.25 -34.29 3.22
CA THR A 156 -7.59 -33.52 2.03
C THR A 156 -8.57 -32.41 2.37
N VAL A 157 -8.24 -31.17 2.02
CA VAL A 157 -9.10 -29.99 2.24
C VAL A 157 -9.36 -29.30 0.91
N ASN A 158 -10.63 -29.08 0.59
CA ASN A 158 -11.06 -28.21 -0.50
C ASN A 158 -11.56 -26.88 0.07
N LEU A 159 -10.84 -25.79 -0.19
CA LEU A 159 -11.18 -24.46 0.32
C LEU A 159 -12.52 -23.94 -0.20
N ASP A 160 -12.90 -24.30 -1.43
CA ASP A 160 -14.12 -23.80 -2.09
C ASP A 160 -15.39 -24.39 -1.47
N LEU A 161 -15.26 -25.48 -0.71
CA LEU A 161 -16.38 -26.22 -0.11
C LEU A 161 -16.48 -26.03 1.40
N LEU A 162 -15.67 -25.15 2.00
CA LEU A 162 -15.71 -24.91 3.44
C LEU A 162 -17.04 -24.26 3.86
N PRO A 163 -17.68 -24.73 4.95
CA PRO A 163 -18.89 -24.14 5.48
C PRO A 163 -18.61 -22.76 6.09
N TRP A 164 -19.64 -21.90 6.13
CA TRP A 164 -19.50 -20.51 6.60
C TRP A 164 -20.00 -20.33 8.04
N ASP A 165 -20.49 -21.38 8.68
CA ASP A 165 -21.17 -21.39 9.98
C ASP A 165 -20.43 -22.22 11.04
N ASP A 166 -19.14 -22.51 10.84
CA ASP A 166 -18.33 -23.26 11.81
C ASP A 166 -18.18 -22.48 13.13
N GLU A 167 -18.82 -23.00 14.18
CA GLU A 167 -18.83 -22.40 15.51
C GLU A 167 -17.42 -22.24 16.10
N GLN A 168 -16.49 -23.15 15.81
CA GLN A 168 -15.12 -23.07 16.33
C GLN A 168 -14.37 -21.88 15.73
N VAL A 169 -14.62 -21.57 14.46
CA VAL A 169 -14.07 -20.38 13.80
C VAL A 169 -14.60 -19.12 14.47
N TYR A 170 -15.90 -19.02 14.71
CA TYR A 170 -16.47 -17.85 15.37
C TYR A 170 -16.00 -17.70 16.82
N ARG A 171 -15.86 -18.80 17.58
CA ARG A 171 -15.29 -18.75 18.94
C ARG A 171 -13.85 -18.21 18.94
N LEU A 172 -13.02 -18.56 17.95
CA LEU A 172 -11.69 -18.01 17.76
C LEU A 172 -11.74 -16.49 17.50
N LEU A 173 -12.62 -16.05 16.59
CA LEU A 173 -12.80 -14.63 16.29
C LEU A 173 -13.29 -13.84 17.52
N GLN A 174 -14.25 -14.37 18.27
CA GLN A 174 -14.80 -13.75 19.48
C GLN A 174 -13.77 -13.60 20.61
N ARG A 175 -12.72 -14.41 20.64
CA ARG A 175 -11.60 -14.26 21.58
C ARG A 175 -10.58 -13.21 21.12
N GLY A 176 -10.62 -12.79 19.86
CA GLY A 176 -9.62 -11.92 19.27
C GLY A 176 -8.30 -12.65 18.95
N ASP A 177 -8.31 -13.98 18.89
CA ASP A 177 -7.14 -14.84 18.63
C ASP A 177 -6.80 -14.89 17.13
N THR A 178 -6.76 -13.74 16.46
CA THR A 178 -6.68 -13.63 15.00
C THR A 178 -5.29 -13.28 14.47
N VAL A 179 -4.24 -13.59 15.23
CA VAL A 179 -2.86 -13.49 14.72
C VAL A 179 -2.69 -14.46 13.57
N GLY A 180 -2.33 -13.95 12.39
CA GLY A 180 -2.21 -14.75 11.16
C GLY A 180 -3.52 -14.94 10.39
N VAL A 181 -4.64 -14.35 10.84
CA VAL A 181 -5.91 -14.34 10.10
C VAL A 181 -5.94 -13.10 9.21
N PHE A 182 -6.04 -13.32 7.90
CA PHE A 182 -6.03 -12.26 6.89
C PHE A 182 -7.07 -11.16 7.20
N GLN A 183 -6.66 -9.89 7.03
CA GLN A 183 -7.42 -8.66 7.32
C GLN A 183 -7.76 -8.40 8.81
N LEU A 184 -7.67 -9.40 9.68
CA LEU A 184 -8.17 -9.32 11.06
C LEU A 184 -7.07 -9.30 12.13
N GLU A 185 -5.80 -9.19 11.74
CA GLU A 185 -4.64 -9.33 12.63
C GLU A 185 -4.30 -8.10 13.48
N SER A 186 -4.71 -6.90 13.04
CA SER A 186 -4.30 -5.65 13.71
C SER A 186 -4.80 -5.61 15.15
N GLU A 187 -4.03 -4.98 16.04
CA GLU A 187 -4.37 -4.94 17.47
C GLU A 187 -5.75 -4.31 17.73
N GLY A 188 -6.07 -3.20 17.09
CA GLY A 188 -7.39 -2.58 17.25
C GLY A 188 -8.52 -3.39 16.63
N MET A 189 -8.27 -4.13 15.54
CA MET A 189 -9.26 -5.05 14.97
C MET A 189 -9.52 -6.23 15.92
N ARG A 190 -8.47 -6.78 16.54
CA ARG A 190 -8.59 -7.85 17.56
C ARG A 190 -9.46 -7.43 18.74
N ARG A 191 -9.22 -6.23 19.29
CA ARG A 191 -10.07 -5.66 20.36
C ARG A 191 -11.51 -5.47 19.89
N THR A 192 -11.69 -5.02 18.65
CA THR A 192 -13.02 -4.84 18.05
C THR A 192 -13.78 -6.16 17.94
N LEU A 193 -13.13 -7.22 17.47
CA LEU A 193 -13.72 -8.56 17.37
C LEU A 193 -14.15 -9.10 18.75
N ALA A 194 -13.30 -8.93 19.77
CA ALA A 194 -13.62 -9.35 21.14
C ALA A 194 -14.80 -8.58 21.77
N ALA A 195 -14.97 -7.31 21.39
CA ALA A 195 -16.08 -6.48 21.86
C ALA A 195 -17.40 -6.79 21.13
N VAL A 196 -17.36 -6.93 19.80
CA VAL A 196 -18.56 -7.11 18.96
C VAL A 196 -19.03 -8.57 18.95
N LYS A 197 -18.12 -9.52 19.17
CA LYS A 197 -18.37 -10.96 19.18
C LYS A 197 -19.11 -11.44 17.92
N PRO A 198 -18.44 -11.53 16.76
CA PRO A 198 -19.07 -11.99 15.51
C PRO A 198 -19.66 -13.39 15.66
N THR A 199 -20.83 -13.63 15.07
CA THR A 199 -21.58 -14.90 15.12
C THR A 199 -21.93 -15.43 13.74
N ASN A 200 -21.75 -14.64 12.68
CA ASN A 200 -21.93 -15.05 11.29
C ASN A 200 -20.96 -14.28 10.38
N PHE A 201 -20.90 -14.68 9.10
CA PHE A 201 -19.98 -14.12 8.12
C PHE A 201 -20.31 -12.65 7.79
N GLY A 202 -21.59 -12.27 7.84
CA GLY A 202 -22.05 -10.89 7.66
C GLY A 202 -21.44 -9.92 8.67
N ASP A 203 -21.19 -10.36 9.90
CA ASP A 203 -20.50 -9.55 10.91
C ASP A 203 -19.05 -9.26 10.50
N ILE A 204 -18.35 -10.24 9.90
CA ILE A 204 -16.97 -10.06 9.43
C ILE A 204 -16.94 -9.00 8.33
N ILE A 205 -17.88 -9.08 7.37
CA ILE A 205 -18.04 -8.09 6.30
C ILE A 205 -18.27 -6.69 6.89
N ALA A 206 -19.18 -6.58 7.86
CA ALA A 206 -19.49 -5.30 8.51
C ALA A 206 -18.28 -4.74 9.25
N LEU A 207 -17.56 -5.56 10.02
CA LEU A 207 -16.38 -5.14 10.79
C LEU A 207 -15.24 -4.65 9.89
N VAL A 208 -14.92 -5.38 8.81
CA VAL A 208 -13.89 -4.95 7.85
C VAL A 208 -14.30 -3.66 7.13
N SER A 209 -15.59 -3.44 6.91
CA SER A 209 -16.12 -2.22 6.29
C SER A 209 -16.06 -1.01 7.23
N LEU A 210 -16.41 -1.21 8.50
CA LEU A 210 -16.44 -0.17 9.53
C LEU A 210 -15.05 0.21 10.05
N TYR A 211 -14.08 -0.71 10.00
CA TYR A 211 -12.72 -0.48 10.48
C TYR A 211 -11.87 0.32 9.47
N ARG A 212 -12.36 1.51 9.11
CA ARG A 212 -11.71 2.49 8.24
C ARG A 212 -11.74 3.87 8.90
N PRO A 213 -10.79 4.77 8.59
CA PRO A 213 -10.82 6.15 9.10
C PRO A 213 -12.15 6.83 8.75
N GLY A 214 -12.89 7.30 9.76
CA GLY A 214 -14.26 7.82 9.62
C GLY A 214 -15.31 6.89 10.26
N PRO A 215 -15.70 5.76 9.64
CA PRO A 215 -16.73 4.88 10.17
C PRO A 215 -16.30 4.09 11.42
N MET A 216 -15.04 4.12 11.83
CA MET A 216 -14.55 3.43 13.04
C MET A 216 -15.33 3.83 14.31
N ASP A 217 -15.78 5.09 14.40
CA ASP A 217 -16.54 5.58 15.55
C ASP A 217 -17.92 4.92 15.69
N ASN A 218 -18.42 4.29 14.63
CA ASN A 218 -19.71 3.58 14.62
C ASN A 218 -19.60 2.13 15.13
N ILE A 219 -18.39 1.59 15.30
CA ILE A 219 -18.17 0.20 15.74
C ILE A 219 -18.82 -0.09 17.10
N PRO A 220 -18.67 0.77 18.14
CA PRO A 220 -19.35 0.54 19.42
C PRO A 220 -20.88 0.55 19.30
N LEU A 221 -21.43 1.41 18.44
CA LEU A 221 -22.87 1.49 18.19
C LEU A 221 -23.38 0.22 17.49
N PHE A 222 -22.66 -0.27 16.48
CA PHE A 222 -22.95 -1.53 15.81
C PHE A 222 -22.93 -2.71 16.80
N GLY A 223 -21.86 -2.82 17.60
CA GLY A 223 -21.73 -3.87 18.61
C GLY A 223 -22.87 -3.87 19.64
N ARG A 224 -23.31 -2.69 20.11
CA ARG A 224 -24.47 -2.58 20.99
C ARG A 224 -25.74 -3.07 20.32
N ARG A 225 -26.11 -2.51 19.16
CA ARG A 225 -27.34 -2.89 18.44
C ARG A 225 -27.39 -4.36 18.08
N LYS A 226 -26.24 -4.96 17.81
CA LYS A 226 -26.13 -6.39 17.55
C LYS A 226 -26.44 -7.24 18.79
N ASN A 227 -25.91 -6.83 19.94
CA ASN A 227 -25.99 -7.60 21.18
C ASN A 227 -27.29 -7.37 21.99
N GLY A 228 -28.18 -6.51 21.50
CA GLY A 228 -29.43 -6.13 22.17
C GLY A 228 -29.23 -5.01 23.19
#